data_AF-A0A2R3QDW7-F1
#
_entry.id   AF-A0A2R3QDW7-F1
#
_cell.length_a   1.000
_cell.length_b   1.000
_cell.length_c   1.000
_cell.angle_alpha   90.00
_cell.angle_beta   90.00
_cell.angle_gamma   90.00
#
_symmetry.space_group_name_H-M   'P 1'
#
loop_
_entity.id
_entity.type
_entity.pdbx_description
1 polymer ?
#
loop_
_entity_poly.entity_id
_entity_poly.type
_entity_poly.pdbx_seq_one_letter_code
_entity_poly.pdbx_strand_id
1 'polypeptide(L)'
;MIAPLGYALIASAALNLLAGWAWLGQRDTIATLRTEVKAVQGQLDGARADARACSDAVDDLRTLADHRAEEASAARAAAQQRAQTHNRRADAILAAPLAVPGDDCASARVRVDQWIKGRTAQ
;
A
#
# COMPACT_ATOMS: atom_id res chain seq x y z
N MET A 1 35.30 13.93 -79.38
CA MET A 1 34.82 12.73 -78.63
C MET A 1 34.74 13.02 -77.12
N ILE A 2 33.96 14.04 -76.70
CA ILE A 2 33.85 14.44 -75.27
C ILE A 2 32.49 14.05 -74.67
N ALA A 3 31.48 13.86 -75.51
CA ALA A 3 30.11 13.55 -75.09
C ALA A 3 29.95 12.31 -74.18
N PRO A 4 30.52 11.13 -74.47
CA PRO A 4 30.22 9.93 -73.67
C PRO A 4 30.79 9.98 -72.26
N LEU A 5 31.95 10.63 -72.08
CA LEU A 5 32.60 10.80 -70.77
C LEU A 5 31.82 11.78 -69.87
N GLY A 6 31.29 12.86 -70.45
CA GLY A 6 30.42 13.79 -69.73
C GLY A 6 29.14 13.12 -69.22
N TYR A 7 28.48 12.31 -70.06
CA TYR A 7 27.28 11.56 -69.66
C TYR A 7 27.57 10.54 -68.55
N ALA A 8 28.70 9.83 -68.62
CA ALA A 8 29.09 8.87 -67.59
C ALA A 8 29.32 9.55 -66.22
N LEU A 9 29.96 10.72 -66.19
CA LEU A 9 30.20 11.47 -64.96
C LEU A 9 28.90 11.99 -64.35
N ILE A 10 27.99 12.52 -65.17
CA ILE A 10 26.68 12.98 -64.70
C ILE A 10 25.86 11.82 -64.13
N ALA A 11 25.85 10.68 -64.82
CA ALA A 11 25.17 9.48 -64.34
C ALA A 11 25.74 8.99 -63.00
N SER A 12 27.08 8.98 -62.85
CA SER A 12 27.75 8.64 -61.59
C SER A 12 27.39 9.61 -60.46
N ALA A 13 27.44 10.92 -60.72
CA ALA A 13 27.07 11.93 -59.73
C ALA A 13 25.61 11.80 -59.27
N ALA A 14 24.68 11.55 -60.21
CA ALA A 14 23.27 11.34 -59.90
C ALA A 14 23.06 10.10 -59.03
N LEU A 15 23.74 8.98 -59.33
CA LEU A 15 23.66 7.76 -58.52
C LEU A 15 24.19 7.97 -57.09
N ASN A 16 25.31 8.69 -56.94
CA ASN A 16 25.85 9.01 -55.62
C ASN A 16 24.92 9.92 -54.81
N LEU A 17 24.28 10.89 -55.46
CA LEU A 17 23.35 11.81 -54.81
C LEU A 17 22.08 11.08 -54.35
N LEU A 18 21.53 10.19 -55.18
CA LEU A 18 20.40 9.33 -54.82
C LEU A 18 20.75 8.37 -53.67
N ALA A 19 21.92 7.74 -53.72
CA ALA A 19 22.38 6.86 -52.65
C ALA A 19 22.59 7.61 -51.32
N GLY A 20 23.17 8.81 -51.37
CA GLY A 20 23.34 9.68 -50.21
C GLY A 20 22.01 10.12 -49.61
N TRP A 21 21.04 10.48 -50.45
CA TRP A 21 19.70 10.87 -50.00
C TRP A 21 18.95 9.70 -49.34
N ALA A 22 19.01 8.50 -49.92
CA ALA A 22 18.42 7.30 -49.33
C ALA A 22 19.07 6.96 -47.97
N TRP A 23 20.39 7.09 -47.86
CA TRP A 23 21.12 6.87 -46.60
C TRP A 23 20.74 7.88 -45.52
N LEU A 24 20.58 9.16 -45.86
CA LEU A 24 20.13 10.19 -44.92
C LEU A 24 18.73 9.87 -44.39
N GLY A 25 17.79 9.52 -45.27
CA GLY A 25 16.44 9.13 -44.84
C GLY A 25 16.42 7.91 -43.91
N GLN A 26 17.25 6.90 -44.19
CA GLN A 26 17.39 5.74 -43.31
C GLN A 26 18.02 6.12 -41.96
N ARG A 27 19.03 6.99 -41.95
CA ARG A 27 19.69 7.47 -40.74
C ARG A 27 18.72 8.24 -39.85
N ASP A 28 17.90 9.11 -40.43
CA ASP A 28 16.91 9.89 -39.68
C ASP A 28 15.85 8.98 -39.06
N THR A 29 15.38 7.96 -39.81
CA THR A 29 14.47 6.94 -39.28
C THR A 29 15.07 6.21 -38.08
N ILE A 30 16.34 5.78 -38.17
CA ILE A 30 17.04 5.12 -37.07
C ILE A 30 17.22 6.07 -35.88
N ALA A 31 17.50 7.35 -36.12
CA ALA A 31 17.63 8.35 -35.07
C ALA A 31 16.32 8.52 -34.31
N THR A 32 15.19 8.65 -35.02
CA THR A 32 13.85 8.74 -34.42
C THR A 32 13.50 7.50 -33.61
N LEU A 33 13.71 6.30 -34.16
CA LEU A 33 13.46 5.04 -33.44
C LEU A 33 14.30 4.94 -32.16
N ARG A 34 15.57 5.35 -32.19
CA ARG A 34 16.41 5.37 -30.98
C ARG A 34 15.89 6.36 -29.93
N THR A 35 15.35 7.51 -30.34
CA THR A 35 14.76 8.46 -29.40
C THR A 35 13.48 7.90 -28.76
N GLU A 36 12.63 7.24 -29.54
CA GLU A 36 11.41 6.60 -29.05
C GLU A 36 11.72 5.46 -28.08
N VAL A 37 12.66 4.58 -28.44
CA VAL A 37 13.09 3.48 -27.56
C VAL A 37 13.64 4.03 -26.24
N LYS A 38 14.47 5.07 -26.26
CA LYS A 38 14.97 5.71 -25.03
C LYS A 38 13.84 6.31 -24.19
N ALA A 39 12.85 6.94 -24.82
CA ALA A 39 11.69 7.50 -24.12
C ALA A 39 10.87 6.40 -23.43
N VAL A 40 10.57 5.31 -24.13
CA VAL A 40 9.86 4.15 -23.57
C VAL A 40 10.67 3.50 -22.44
N GLN A 41 11.99 3.37 -22.62
CA GLN A 41 12.86 2.80 -21.60
C GLN A 41 12.88 3.65 -20.32
N GLY A 42 12.94 4.98 -20.46
CA GLY A 42 12.80 5.91 -19.34
C GLY A 42 11.45 5.79 -18.64
N GLN A 43 10.34 5.65 -19.38
CA GLN A 43 9.01 5.43 -18.80
C GLN A 43 8.93 4.10 -18.03
N LEU A 44 9.50 3.03 -18.57
CA LEU A 44 9.52 1.72 -17.91
C LEU A 44 10.37 1.75 -16.64
N ASP A 45 11.52 2.41 -16.65
CA ASP A 45 12.39 2.52 -15.48
C ASP A 45 11.73 3.37 -14.38
N GLY A 46 11.03 4.45 -14.77
CA GLY A 46 10.18 5.22 -13.85
C GLY A 46 9.06 4.38 -13.23
N ALA A 47 8.29 3.67 -14.05
CA ALA A 47 7.21 2.80 -13.57
C ALA A 47 7.72 1.68 -12.64
N ARG A 48 8.91 1.13 -12.92
CA ARG A 48 9.56 0.15 -12.03
C ARG A 48 10.02 0.77 -10.72
N ALA A 49 10.54 1.99 -10.75
CA ALA A 49 10.94 2.71 -9.54
C ALA A 49 9.71 2.99 -8.65
N ASP A 50 8.61 3.47 -9.25
CA ASP A 50 7.36 3.71 -8.54
C ASP A 50 6.77 2.43 -7.94
N ALA A 51 6.79 1.32 -8.69
CA ALA A 51 6.33 0.02 -8.22
C ALA A 51 7.16 -0.52 -7.04
N ARG A 52 8.48 -0.28 -7.06
CA ARG A 52 9.37 -0.62 -5.94
C ARG A 52 9.05 0.24 -4.72
N ALA A 53 8.96 1.55 -4.88
CA ALA A 53 8.64 2.46 -3.79
C ALA A 53 7.28 2.13 -3.13
N CYS A 54 6.29 1.73 -3.93
CA CYS A 54 4.99 1.26 -3.41
C CYS A 54 5.14 -0.03 -2.59
N SER A 55 5.88 -1.01 -3.10
CA SER A 55 6.14 -2.27 -2.40
C SER A 55 6.89 -2.03 -1.08
N ASP A 56 7.95 -1.22 -1.12
CA ASP A 56 8.76 -0.88 0.05
C ASP A 56 7.92 -0.18 1.13
N ALA A 57 7.07 0.78 0.73
CA ALA A 57 6.18 1.47 1.66
C ALA A 57 5.14 0.53 2.31
N VAL A 58 4.66 -0.49 1.59
CA VAL A 58 3.75 -1.51 2.13
C VAL A 58 4.49 -2.42 3.12
N ASP A 59 5.73 -2.80 2.83
CA ASP A 59 6.55 -3.60 3.74
C ASP A 59 6.91 -2.82 5.02
N ASP A 60 7.18 -1.52 4.91
CA ASP A 60 7.38 -0.63 6.06
C ASP A 60 6.11 -0.52 6.91
N LEU A 61 4.94 -0.35 6.27
CA LEU A 61 3.65 -0.30 6.96
C LEU A 61 3.36 -1.61 7.69
N ARG A 62 3.69 -2.75 7.07
CA ARG A 62 3.54 -4.08 7.69
C ARG A 62 4.44 -4.20 8.92
N THR A 63 5.71 -3.81 8.80
CA THR A 63 6.67 -3.82 9.92
C THR A 63 6.18 -2.95 11.09
N LEU A 64 5.66 -1.74 10.80
CA LEU A 64 5.09 -0.87 11.82
C LEU A 64 3.84 -1.47 12.48
N ALA A 65 2.98 -2.14 11.69
CA ALA A 65 1.79 -2.80 12.20
C ALA A 65 2.14 -3.97 13.13
N ASP A 66 3.14 -4.78 12.78
CA ASP A 66 3.63 -5.88 13.59
C ASP A 66 4.21 -5.36 14.91
N HIS A 67 5.05 -4.32 14.86
CA HIS A 67 5.58 -3.68 16.07
C HIS A 67 4.47 -3.16 16.99
N ARG A 68 3.48 -2.44 16.45
CA ARG A 68 2.35 -1.96 17.25
C ARG A 68 1.48 -3.08 17.80
N ALA A 69 1.37 -4.20 17.09
CA ALA A 69 0.66 -5.37 17.58
C ALA A 69 1.38 -5.99 18.78
N GLU A 70 2.71 -6.07 18.72
CA GLU A 70 3.55 -6.55 19.82
C GLU A 70 3.49 -5.62 21.03
N GLU A 71 3.70 -4.31 20.85
CA GLU A 71 3.62 -3.31 21.92
C GLU A 71 2.25 -3.31 22.61
N ALA A 72 1.17 -3.43 21.83
CA ALA A 72 -0.18 -3.44 22.37
C ALA A 72 -0.61 -4.79 22.94
N SER A 73 0.14 -5.88 22.72
CA SER A 73 -0.27 -7.24 23.07
C SER A 73 -0.57 -7.39 24.57
N ALA A 74 0.33 -6.93 25.44
CA ALA A 74 0.17 -6.98 26.89
C ALA A 74 -0.99 -6.11 27.36
N ALA A 75 -1.15 -4.91 26.79
CA ALA A 75 -2.26 -4.02 27.13
C ALA A 75 -3.62 -4.61 26.73
N ARG A 76 -3.71 -5.24 25.55
CA ARG A 76 -4.90 -5.96 25.08
C ARG A 76 -5.21 -7.16 25.98
N ALA A 77 -4.20 -7.95 26.35
CA ALA A 77 -4.36 -9.08 27.27
C ALA A 77 -4.88 -8.61 28.65
N ALA A 78 -4.29 -7.54 29.21
CA ALA A 78 -4.74 -6.97 30.48
C ALA A 78 -6.17 -6.42 30.38
N ALA A 79 -6.53 -5.76 29.28
CA ALA A 79 -7.90 -5.29 29.05
C ALA A 79 -8.89 -6.47 28.95
N GLN A 80 -8.53 -7.54 28.25
CA GLN A 80 -9.33 -8.75 28.16
C GLN A 80 -9.52 -9.41 29.54
N GLN A 81 -8.47 -9.50 30.35
CA GLN A 81 -8.55 -10.03 31.71
C GLN A 81 -9.47 -9.20 32.61
N ARG A 82 -9.37 -7.86 32.54
CA ARG A 82 -10.29 -6.95 33.24
C ARG A 82 -11.74 -7.17 32.80
N ALA A 83 -11.98 -7.26 31.49
CA ALA A 83 -13.31 -7.53 30.95
C ALA A 83 -13.87 -8.87 31.45
N GLN A 84 -13.08 -9.94 31.41
CA GLN A 84 -13.48 -11.26 31.94
C GLN A 84 -13.81 -11.20 33.44
N THR A 85 -13.05 -10.42 34.21
CA THR A 85 -13.29 -10.24 35.65
C THR A 85 -14.61 -9.53 35.90
N HIS A 86 -14.89 -8.47 35.14
CA HIS A 86 -16.17 -7.75 35.22
C HIS A 86 -17.34 -8.63 34.78
N ASN A 87 -17.19 -9.43 33.73
CA ASN A 87 -18.23 -10.36 33.27
C ASN A 87 -18.53 -11.41 34.34
N ARG A 88 -17.52 -12.07 34.91
CA ARG A 88 -17.70 -13.03 36.01
C ARG A 88 -18.42 -12.41 37.21
N ARG A 89 -18.09 -11.17 37.56
CA ARG A 89 -18.78 -10.44 38.63
C ARG A 89 -20.24 -10.16 38.27
N ALA A 90 -20.52 -9.76 37.04
CA ALA A 90 -21.89 -9.52 36.56
C ALA A 90 -22.71 -10.81 36.62
N ASP A 91 -22.17 -11.93 36.15
CA ASP A 91 -22.83 -13.24 36.19
C ASP A 91 -23.16 -13.64 37.64
N ALA A 92 -22.21 -13.45 38.56
CA ALA A 92 -22.44 -13.71 39.99
C ALA A 92 -23.56 -12.83 40.58
N ILE A 93 -23.63 -11.56 40.19
CA ILE A 93 -24.69 -10.64 40.63
C ILE A 93 -26.05 -11.05 40.05
N LEU A 94 -26.10 -11.47 38.78
CA LEU A 94 -27.33 -11.89 38.12
C LEU A 94 -27.85 -13.22 38.68
N ALA A 95 -26.96 -14.17 38.97
CA ALA A 95 -27.29 -15.47 39.54
C ALA A 95 -27.66 -15.43 41.03
N ALA A 96 -27.33 -14.34 41.73
CA ALA A 96 -27.66 -14.20 43.14
C ALA A 96 -29.18 -14.26 43.37
N PRO A 97 -29.65 -14.93 44.44
CA PRO A 97 -31.07 -14.95 44.80
C PRO A 97 -31.57 -13.56 45.19
N LEU A 98 -32.89 -13.38 45.21
CA LEU A 98 -33.52 -12.14 45.70
C LEU A 98 -33.10 -11.89 47.15
N ALA A 99 -32.67 -10.65 47.45
CA ALA A 99 -32.25 -10.27 48.79
C ALA A 99 -33.46 -10.11 49.74
N VAL A 100 -34.62 -9.74 49.18
CA VAL A 100 -35.89 -9.60 49.87
C VAL A 100 -36.93 -10.46 49.13
N PRO A 101 -37.31 -11.63 49.68
CA PRO A 101 -38.30 -12.50 49.06
C PRO A 101 -39.62 -11.76 48.82
N GLY A 102 -40.13 -11.82 47.59
CA GLY A 102 -41.41 -11.21 47.22
C GLY A 102 -41.40 -9.69 46.99
N ASP A 103 -40.25 -9.01 47.14
CA ASP A 103 -40.09 -7.58 46.83
C ASP A 103 -38.86 -7.37 45.92
N ASP A 104 -39.13 -7.35 44.62
CA ASP A 104 -38.11 -7.14 43.57
C ASP A 104 -37.51 -5.73 43.64
N CYS A 105 -38.31 -4.72 44.00
CA CYS A 105 -37.85 -3.34 44.09
C CYS A 105 -36.92 -3.10 45.29
N ALA A 106 -37.19 -3.74 46.44
CA ALA A 106 -36.28 -3.73 47.58
C ALA A 106 -35.01 -4.55 47.29
N SER A 107 -35.15 -5.72 46.65
CA SER A 107 -34.02 -6.54 46.21
C SER A 107 -33.08 -5.81 45.25
N ALA A 108 -33.63 -5.07 44.28
CA ALA A 108 -32.85 -4.28 43.33
C ALA A 108 -32.06 -3.14 44.01
N ARG A 109 -32.70 -2.44 44.96
CA ARG A 109 -32.02 -1.38 45.76
C ARG A 109 -30.82 -1.93 46.52
N VAL A 110 -30.96 -3.07 47.18
CA VAL A 110 -29.85 -3.73 47.90
C VAL A 110 -28.68 -4.06 46.95
N ARG A 111 -28.97 -4.56 45.74
CA ARG A 111 -27.92 -4.88 44.74
C ARG A 111 -27.19 -3.63 44.25
N VAL A 112 -27.92 -2.54 43.98
CA VAL A 112 -27.32 -1.26 43.55
C VAL A 112 -26.45 -0.67 44.67
N ASP A 113 -26.92 -0.68 45.91
CA ASP A 113 -26.15 -0.16 47.06
C ASP A 113 -24.85 -0.94 47.25
N GLN A 114 -24.89 -2.28 47.14
CA GLN A 114 -23.69 -3.12 47.20
C GLN A 114 -22.75 -2.84 46.03
N TRP A 115 -23.28 -2.63 44.83
CA TRP A 115 -22.47 -2.28 43.66
C TRP A 115 -21.76 -0.94 43.82
N ILE A 116 -22.46 0.11 44.30
CA ILE A 116 -21.89 1.43 44.56
C ILE A 116 -20.79 1.35 45.62
N LYS A 117 -21.04 0.68 46.76
CA LYS A 117 -20.03 0.47 47.82
C LYS A 117 -18.77 -0.21 47.30
N GLY A 118 -18.94 -1.19 46.41
CA GLY A 118 -17.81 -1.88 45.79
C GLY A 118 -17.02 -1.02 44.80
N ARG A 119 -17.59 0.05 44.24
CA ARG A 119 -16.90 0.98 43.33
C ARG A 119 -16.07 2.03 44.07
N THR A 120 -16.48 2.42 45.28
CA THR A 120 -15.74 3.39 46.10
C THR A 120 -14.56 2.77 46.85
N ALA A 121 -14.47 1.44 46.88
CA ALA A 121 -13.42 0.67 47.55
C ALA A 121 -12.33 0.12 46.61
N GLN A 122 -12.46 0.36 45.30
CA GLN A 122 -11.47 0.07 44.25
C GLN A 122 -10.76 1.36 43.86
#